data_AF-A0A7Z9GB94-F1
#
_entry.id   AF-A0A7Z9GB94-F1
#
_cell.length_a   1.000
_cell.length_b   1.000
_cell.length_c   1.000
_cell.angle_alpha   90.00
_cell.angle_beta   90.00
_cell.angle_gamma   90.00
#
_symmetry.space_group_name_H-M   'P 1'
#
loop_
_entity.id
_entity.type
_entity.pdbx_description
1 polymer ?
#
loop_
_entity_poly.entity_id
_entity_poly.type
_entity_poly.pdbx_seq_one_letter_code
_entity_poly.pdbx_strand_id
1 'polypeptide(L)'
;MASANGVTLNLGWQLTTQSQTAMIQTSDKSVIASGNVVTPKDSGSAIIKGVWDTNNLNPTTFQVGYLIATETLYLSSVTDNTADNAFTTNVILECSVEKLDERAAMSLALSQS
;
A
#
# COMPACT_ATOMS: atom_id res chain seq x y z
N MET A 1 -11.13 17.34 18.92
CA MET A 1 -10.44 17.67 20.18
C MET A 1 -9.07 17.02 20.13
N ALA A 2 -8.00 17.81 20.03
CA ALA A 2 -6.62 17.31 19.91
C ALA A 2 -6.06 16.99 21.31
N SER A 3 -5.41 15.83 21.46
CA SER A 3 -4.65 15.49 22.66
C SER A 3 -3.44 16.43 22.78
N ALA A 4 -3.22 16.98 23.98
CA ALA A 4 -2.19 17.98 24.29
C ALA A 4 -0.73 17.47 24.21
N ASN A 5 -0.52 16.19 23.85
CA ASN A 5 0.78 15.59 23.51
C ASN A 5 0.55 14.48 22.46
N GLY A 6 -0.10 14.82 21.35
CA GLY A 6 -0.50 13.84 20.33
C GLY A 6 0.69 13.14 19.70
N VAL A 7 0.90 11.87 20.05
CA VAL A 7 1.72 10.96 19.25
C VAL A 7 0.86 10.57 18.05
N THR A 8 1.40 10.64 16.86
CA THR A 8 0.72 10.17 15.65
C THR A 8 1.20 8.76 15.33
N LEU A 9 0.29 7.91 14.88
CA LEU A 9 0.59 6.62 14.28
C LEU A 9 0.38 6.72 12.77
N ASN A 10 1.40 6.35 12.01
CA ASN A 10 1.35 6.21 10.57
C ASN A 10 1.33 4.73 10.20
N LEU A 11 0.28 4.32 9.51
CA LEU A 11 0.16 3.00 8.88
C LEU A 11 0.29 3.18 7.36
N GLY A 12 1.27 2.53 6.75
CA GLY A 12 1.42 2.48 5.30
C GLY A 12 1.21 1.07 4.77
N TRP A 13 0.71 0.95 3.55
CA TRP A 13 0.63 -0.32 2.82
C TRP A 13 1.07 -0.14 1.37
N GLN A 14 1.62 -1.21 0.79
CA GLN A 14 2.05 -1.24 -0.61
C GLN A 14 1.76 -2.59 -1.24
N LEU A 15 1.34 -2.54 -2.50
CA LEU A 15 1.20 -3.67 -3.40
C LEU A 15 2.28 -3.58 -4.46
N THR A 16 3.17 -4.57 -4.53
CA THR A 16 4.33 -4.58 -5.43
C THR A 16 4.43 -5.85 -6.27
N THR A 17 5.08 -5.76 -7.43
CA THR A 17 5.42 -6.91 -8.30
C THR A 17 6.60 -7.74 -7.79
N GLN A 18 7.37 -7.20 -6.84
CA GLN A 18 8.54 -7.84 -6.25
C GLN A 18 8.51 -7.73 -4.72
N SER A 19 9.18 -8.66 -4.05
CA SER A 19 9.37 -8.62 -2.61
C SER A 19 10.29 -7.47 -2.23
N GLN A 20 9.88 -6.68 -1.24
CA GLN A 20 10.64 -5.54 -0.73
C GLN A 20 10.98 -5.74 0.74
N THR A 21 12.16 -5.28 1.15
CA THR A 21 12.63 -5.36 2.55
C THR A 21 12.08 -4.24 3.42
N ALA A 22 11.63 -3.13 2.81
CA ALA A 22 11.01 -1.98 3.44
C ALA A 22 10.03 -1.31 2.45
N MET A 23 9.22 -0.35 2.92
CA MET A 23 8.44 0.47 1.99
C MET A 23 9.37 1.28 1.07
N ILE A 24 9.03 1.28 -0.21
CA ILE A 24 9.79 1.95 -1.27
C ILE A 24 9.02 3.16 -1.79
N GLN A 25 9.69 4.05 -2.51
CA GLN A 25 9.06 5.24 -3.07
C GLN A 25 8.12 4.87 -4.23
N THR A 26 7.03 5.62 -4.41
CA THR A 26 6.07 5.44 -5.52
C THR A 26 6.66 5.71 -6.92
N SER A 27 7.90 6.20 -7.00
CA SER A 27 8.64 6.33 -8.25
C SER A 27 9.25 5.01 -8.74
N ASP A 28 9.29 3.99 -7.87
CA ASP A 28 9.74 2.66 -8.21
C ASP A 28 8.67 1.94 -9.05
N LYS A 29 9.09 1.29 -10.13
CA LYS A 29 8.19 0.69 -11.12
C LYS A 29 7.55 -0.61 -10.65
N SER A 30 8.07 -1.17 -9.56
CA SER A 30 7.46 -2.34 -8.92
C SER A 30 6.21 -1.99 -8.12
N VAL A 31 5.97 -0.71 -7.79
CA VAL A 31 4.80 -0.27 -7.02
C VAL A 31 3.57 -0.19 -7.91
N ILE A 32 2.55 -0.99 -7.60
CA ILE A 32 1.25 -0.99 -8.29
C ILE A 32 0.29 -0.02 -7.60
N ALA A 33 0.24 -0.10 -6.27
CA ALA A 33 -0.63 0.73 -5.45
C ALA A 33 -0.04 0.91 -4.06
N SER A 34 -0.29 2.06 -3.44
CA SER A 34 0.14 2.32 -2.07
C SER A 34 -0.80 3.27 -1.36
N GLY A 35 -1.07 3.05 -0.07
CA GLY A 35 -1.87 3.96 0.72
C GLY A 35 -1.28 4.18 2.11
N ASN A 36 -1.72 5.26 2.76
CA ASN A 36 -1.35 5.55 4.13
C ASN A 36 -2.56 6.04 4.93
N VAL A 37 -2.57 5.69 6.21
CA VAL A 37 -3.55 6.16 7.18
C VAL A 37 -2.81 6.77 8.35
N VAL A 38 -3.22 7.97 8.72
CA VAL A 38 -2.64 8.73 9.82
C VAL A 38 -3.69 8.87 10.91
N THR A 39 -3.40 8.38 12.11
CA THR A 39 -4.32 8.45 13.25
C THR A 39 -3.61 9.00 14.49
N PRO A 40 -4.29 9.83 15.30
CA PRO A 40 -3.78 10.18 16.62
C PRO A 40 -3.77 8.94 17.52
N LYS A 41 -2.71 8.86 18.33
CA LYS A 41 -2.51 7.89 19.41
C LYS A 41 -2.49 8.65 20.75
N ASP A 42 -3.10 8.05 21.77
CA ASP A 42 -3.08 8.59 23.13
C ASP A 42 -1.72 8.28 23.79
N SER A 43 -1.15 9.25 24.50
CA SER A 43 0.18 9.13 25.12
C SER A 43 0.21 8.16 26.31
N GLY A 44 -0.95 7.78 26.86
CA GLY A 44 -1.09 6.86 27.99
C GLY A 44 -1.67 5.48 27.66
N SER A 45 -2.14 5.25 26.44
CA SER A 45 -2.71 3.98 25.99
C SER A 45 -2.65 3.95 24.46
N ALA A 46 -2.06 2.92 23.84
CA ALA A 46 -1.89 2.89 22.39
C ALA A 46 -3.17 2.53 21.63
N ILE A 47 -4.24 3.26 21.95
CA ILE A 47 -5.58 3.11 21.36
C ILE A 47 -5.74 4.18 20.29
N ILE A 48 -6.07 3.74 19.09
CA ILE A 48 -6.46 4.56 17.95
C ILE A 48 -7.77 5.26 18.30
N LYS A 49 -7.77 6.59 18.45
CA LYS A 49 -8.96 7.35 18.88
C LYS A 49 -9.75 8.02 17.76
N GLY A 50 -9.39 7.76 16.51
CA GLY A 50 -10.16 8.19 15.36
C GLY A 50 -9.39 7.94 14.07
N VAL A 51 -9.92 7.06 13.21
CA VAL A 51 -9.39 6.92 11.86
C VAL A 51 -10.00 8.03 11.02
N TRP A 52 -9.20 9.04 10.73
CA TRP A 52 -9.56 9.99 9.67
C TRP A 52 -8.94 9.50 8.38
N ASP A 53 -9.78 8.98 7.49
CA ASP A 53 -9.44 8.82 6.08
C ASP A 53 -9.33 10.22 5.47
N THR A 54 -8.28 10.95 5.85
CA THR A 54 -8.11 12.36 5.48
C THR A 54 -7.63 12.51 4.06
N ASN A 55 -7.27 11.43 3.39
CA ASN A 55 -6.85 11.44 2.00
C ASN A 55 -6.89 10.00 1.48
N ASN A 56 -8.04 9.59 0.95
CA ASN A 56 -8.08 8.56 -0.07
C ASN A 56 -7.48 9.14 -1.37
N LEU A 57 -6.22 9.61 -1.29
CA LEU A 57 -5.41 10.15 -2.39
C LEU A 57 -4.78 9.03 -3.21
N ASN A 58 -5.34 7.83 -3.14
CA ASN A 58 -4.92 6.73 -4.00
C ASN A 58 -5.99 6.55 -5.08
N PRO A 59 -5.93 7.31 -6.18
CA PRO A 59 -6.67 6.96 -7.39
C PRO A 59 -6.02 5.70 -7.98
N THR A 60 -6.27 4.54 -7.37
CA THR A 60 -5.95 3.24 -7.96
C THR A 60 -7.01 2.83 -9.00
N THR A 61 -7.73 3.81 -9.56
CA THR A 61 -8.65 3.57 -10.66
C THR A 61 -7.88 3.74 -11.95
N PHE A 62 -7.32 2.65 -12.44
CA PHE A 62 -6.75 2.61 -13.78
C PHE A 62 -7.90 2.69 -14.79
N GLN A 63 -8.05 3.84 -15.44
CA GLN A 63 -9.18 4.13 -16.34
C GLN A 63 -9.25 3.20 -17.56
N VAL A 64 -8.18 2.45 -17.84
CA VAL A 64 -8.06 1.42 -18.90
C VAL A 64 -7.40 0.13 -18.35
N GLY A 65 -7.41 -0.08 -17.03
CA GLY A 65 -6.68 -1.17 -16.39
C GLY A 65 -5.17 -0.95 -16.31
N TYR A 66 -4.48 -1.79 -15.53
CA TYR A 66 -3.02 -1.84 -15.43
C TYR A 66 -2.56 -3.26 -15.66
N LEU A 67 -1.77 -3.47 -16.72
CA LEU A 67 -1.32 -4.80 -17.08
C LEU A 67 -0.11 -5.17 -16.22
N ILE A 68 -0.22 -6.26 -15.47
CA ILE A 68 0.84 -6.77 -14.60
C ILE A 68 1.49 -7.96 -15.30
N ALA A 69 2.80 -7.90 -15.48
CA ALA A 69 3.57 -8.94 -16.16
C ALA A 69 4.07 -10.05 -15.24
N THR A 70 3.81 -9.96 -13.93
CA THR A 70 4.15 -10.98 -12.94
C THR A 70 2.91 -11.75 -12.49
N GLU A 71 3.08 -13.04 -12.23
CA GLU A 71 2.01 -13.89 -11.69
C GLU A 71 1.84 -13.70 -10.17
N THR A 72 2.85 -13.13 -9.52
CA THR A 72 2.89 -12.94 -8.07
C THR A 72 2.85 -11.46 -7.74
N LEU A 73 2.05 -11.12 -6.73
CA LEU A 73 1.98 -9.81 -6.10
C LEU A 73 2.30 -9.93 -4.62
N TYR A 74 2.96 -8.91 -4.08
CA TYR A 74 3.36 -8.84 -2.68
C TYR A 74 2.60 -7.70 -2.00
N LEU A 75 1.83 -8.03 -0.96
CA LEU A 75 1.18 -7.05 -0.09
C LEU A 75 2.02 -6.90 1.18
N SER A 76 2.43 -5.68 1.48
CA SER A 76 3.17 -5.34 2.70
C SER A 76 2.51 -4.18 3.41
N SER A 77 2.64 -4.15 4.73
CA SER A 77 2.23 -3.01 5.57
C SER A 77 3.28 -2.73 6.63
N VAL A 78 3.45 -1.45 6.97
CA VAL A 78 4.37 -1.02 8.02
C VAL A 78 3.73 0.06 8.88
N THR A 79 4.15 0.09 10.14
CA THR A 79 3.77 1.10 11.13
C THR A 79 5.03 1.77 11.66
N ASP A 80 5.02 3.09 11.79
CA ASP A 80 6.15 3.84 12.37
C ASP A 80 6.22 3.76 13.91
N ASN A 81 5.15 3.29 14.54
CA ASN A 81 5.02 3.17 15.99
C ASN A 81 4.23 1.90 16.33
N THR A 82 4.53 1.26 17.46
CA THR A 82 3.77 0.11 17.94
C THR A 82 2.41 0.57 18.47
N ALA A 83 1.33 -0.04 17.99
CA ALA A 83 0.03 0.06 18.63
C ALA A 83 -0.28 -1.22 19.41
N ASP A 84 -1.05 -1.09 20.49
CA ASP A 84 -1.43 -2.24 21.33
C ASP A 84 -2.56 -3.06 20.68
N ASN A 85 -3.18 -2.54 19.62
CA ASN A 85 -4.19 -3.21 18.81
C ASN A 85 -3.63 -3.71 17.47
N ALA A 86 -4.21 -4.79 16.97
CA ALA A 86 -3.84 -5.35 15.68
C ALA A 86 -4.42 -4.53 14.51
N PHE A 87 -3.63 -4.38 13.46
CA PHE A 87 -4.07 -3.86 12.16
C PHE A 87 -4.28 -5.01 11.18
N THR A 88 -5.25 -4.86 10.30
CA THR A 88 -5.46 -5.79 9.19
C THR A 88 -5.56 -4.99 7.91
N THR A 89 -4.67 -5.26 6.97
CA THR A 89 -4.68 -4.68 5.64
C THR A 89 -5.34 -5.67 4.69
N ASN A 90 -6.44 -5.26 4.06
CA ASN A 90 -7.14 -6.06 3.06
C ASN A 90 -7.16 -5.29 1.74
N VAL A 91 -6.98 -6.00 0.63
CA VAL A 91 -7.10 -5.44 -0.72
C VAL A 91 -8.04 -6.31 -1.54
N ILE A 92 -8.86 -5.67 -2.38
CA ILE A 92 -9.72 -6.35 -3.36
C ILE A 92 -9.20 -5.95 -4.72
N LEU A 93 -8.94 -6.95 -5.57
CA LEU A 93 -8.42 -6.75 -6.92
C LEU A 93 -9.43 -7.30 -7.93
N GLU A 94 -9.84 -6.45 -8.87
CA GLU A 94 -10.59 -6.87 -10.06
C GLU A 94 -9.58 -7.11 -11.18
N CYS A 95 -9.32 -8.39 -11.49
CA CYS A 95 -8.31 -8.78 -12.48
C CYS A 95 -8.91 -9.68 -13.56
N SER A 96 -8.44 -9.49 -14.80
CA SER A 96 -8.63 -10.42 -15.90
C SER A 96 -7.27 -10.83 -16.45
N VAL A 97 -7.15 -12.10 -16.86
CA VAL A 97 -5.91 -12.60 -17.46
C VAL A 97 -5.90 -12.25 -18.96
N GLU A 98 -4.92 -11.46 -19.39
CA GLU A 98 -4.65 -11.22 -20.81
C GLU A 98 -3.45 -12.06 -21.29
N LYS A 99 -3.61 -12.71 -22.44
CA LYS A 99 -2.51 -13.47 -23.06
C LYS A 99 -1.60 -12.52 -23.82
N LEU A 100 -0.36 -12.39 -23.38
CA LEU A 100 0.70 -11.68 -24.09
C LEU A 100 1.58 -12.66 -24.87
N ASP A 101 2.12 -12.20 -26.00
CA ASP A 101 3.25 -12.87 -26.66
C ASP A 101 4.51 -12.80 -25.77
N GLU A 102 5.35 -13.83 -25.81
CA GLU A 102 6.46 -14.04 -24.85
C GLU A 102 7.42 -12.85 -24.81
N ARG A 103 7.67 -12.22 -25.96
CA ARG A 103 8.53 -11.03 -26.08
C ARG A 103 7.90 -9.78 -25.46
N ALA A 104 6.58 -9.63 -25.55
CA ALA A 104 5.85 -8.53 -24.95
C ALA A 104 5.74 -8.70 -23.42
N ALA A 105 5.51 -9.93 -22.96
CA ALA A 105 5.51 -10.27 -21.53
C ALA A 105 6.87 -9.98 -20.87
N MET A 106 7.96 -10.40 -21.51
CA MET A 106 9.34 -10.18 -21.00
C MET A 106 9.73 -8.71 -20.97
N SER A 107 9.40 -7.94 -22.02
CA SER A 107 9.68 -6.51 -22.05
C SER A 107 8.89 -5.75 -20.99
N LEU A 108 7.65 -6.17 -20.72
CA LEU A 108 6.81 -5.56 -19.70
C LEU A 108 7.27 -5.93 -18.30
N ALA A 109 7.64 -7.20 -18.06
CA ALA A 109 8.21 -7.65 -16.79
C ALA A 109 9.48 -6.86 -16.44
N LEU A 110 10.38 -6.67 -17.40
CA LEU A 110 11.59 -5.86 -17.19
C LEU A 110 11.27 -4.39 -16.88
N SER A 111 10.20 -3.85 -17.45
CA SER A 111 9.77 -2.48 -17.18
C SER A 111 9.09 -2.31 -15.82
N GLN A 112 8.64 -3.41 -15.21
CA GLN A 112 7.96 -3.47 -13.90
C GLN A 112 8.86 -4.07 -12.81
N SER A 113 10.14 -4.25 -13.14
CA SER A 113 11.21 -4.66 -12.24
C SER A 113 11.88 -3.44 -11.60
#